data_AF-A0A349JD67-F1
#
_entry.id   AF-A0A349JD67-F1
#
_cell.length_a   1.000
_cell.length_b   1.000
_cell.length_c   1.000
_cell.angle_alpha   90.00
_cell.angle_beta   90.00
_cell.angle_gamma   90.00
#
_symmetry.space_group_name_H-M   'P 1'
#
loop_
_entity.id
_entity.type
_entity.pdbx_description
1 polymer ?
#
loop_
_entity_poly.entity_id
_entity_poly.type
_entity_poly.pdbx_seq_one_letter_code
_entity_poly.pdbx_strand_id
1 'polypeptide(L)'
;MLEGFLISIPGVMVLLLGWCGWVLWRRRSRVRLAEGAGACVICKTTFAEAQITYHGEVTKAERAALDRFQARFATFKIHCHECGTINICTKDGQAFRALTGEGG
;
A
#
# COMPACT_ATOMS: atom_id res chain seq x y z
N MET A 1 9.25 -36.28 -26.89
CA MET A 1 9.73 -35.02 -27.51
C MET A 1 9.47 -33.90 -26.52
N LEU A 2 10.42 -33.67 -25.62
CA LEU A 2 10.42 -32.56 -24.66
C LEU A 2 11.27 -31.46 -25.31
N GLU A 3 10.69 -30.72 -26.23
CA GLU A 3 11.35 -29.54 -26.80
C GLU A 3 11.32 -28.45 -25.74
N GLY A 4 12.50 -28.23 -25.17
CA GLY A 4 12.74 -27.31 -24.07
C GLY A 4 12.32 -25.90 -24.42
N PHE A 5 11.49 -25.33 -23.56
CA PHE A 5 11.29 -23.90 -23.43
C PHE A 5 12.65 -23.24 -23.14
N LEU A 6 13.38 -22.88 -24.21
CA LEU A 6 14.50 -21.94 -24.17
C LEU A 6 13.92 -20.54 -23.89
N ILE A 7 13.54 -20.34 -22.63
CA ILE A 7 13.27 -19.01 -22.12
C ILE A 7 14.63 -18.30 -22.13
N SER A 8 14.86 -17.46 -23.15
CA SER A 8 16.05 -16.60 -23.22
C SER A 8 16.18 -15.82 -21.93
N ILE A 9 17.21 -16.15 -21.14
CA ILE A 9 17.62 -15.49 -19.89
C ILE A 9 17.50 -13.94 -19.96
N PRO A 10 17.91 -13.25 -21.05
CA PRO A 10 17.73 -11.79 -21.15
C PRO A 10 16.25 -11.34 -21.19
N GLY A 11 15.35 -12.12 -21.80
CA GLY A 11 13.93 -11.81 -21.83
C GLY A 11 13.28 -11.84 -20.44
N VAL A 12 13.65 -12.81 -19.60
CA VAL A 12 13.16 -12.89 -18.21
C VAL A 12 13.70 -11.74 -17.37
N MET A 13 14.98 -11.38 -17.56
CA MET A 13 15.57 -10.25 -16.85
C MET A 13 14.86 -8.93 -17.16
N VAL A 14 14.53 -8.66 -18.43
CA VAL A 14 13.77 -7.47 -18.82
C VAL A 14 12.38 -7.46 -18.19
N LEU A 15 11.68 -8.60 -18.19
CA LEU A 15 10.35 -8.72 -17.56
C LEU A 15 10.42 -8.49 -16.04
N LEU A 16 11.43 -9.04 -15.37
CA LEU A 16 11.64 -8.84 -13.92
C LEU A 16 11.97 -7.40 -13.57
N LEU A 17 12.85 -6.75 -14.34
CA LEU A 17 13.19 -5.34 -14.14
C LEU A 17 11.99 -4.42 -14.38
N GLY A 18 11.21 -4.69 -15.45
CA GLY A 18 9.96 -3.99 -15.73
C GLY A 18 8.95 -4.15 -14.59
N TRP A 19 8.79 -5.38 -14.07
CA TRP A 19 7.92 -5.65 -12.92
C TRP A 19 8.40 -4.91 -11.66
N CYS A 20 9.68 -4.98 -11.33
CA CYS A 20 10.26 -4.26 -10.19
C CYS A 20 10.04 -2.74 -10.31
N GLY A 21 10.31 -2.17 -11.49
CA GLY A 21 10.07 -0.76 -11.77
C GLY A 21 8.59 -0.39 -11.60
N TRP A 22 7.68 -1.21 -12.11
CA TRP A 22 6.23 -1.01 -11.96
C TRP A 22 5.78 -1.07 -10.50
N VAL A 23 6.27 -2.04 -9.72
CA VAL A 23 5.94 -2.16 -8.29
C VAL A 23 6.45 -0.95 -7.51
N LEU A 24 7.69 -0.52 -7.74
CA LEU A 24 8.27 0.65 -7.09
C LEU A 24 7.50 1.93 -7.45
N TRP A 25 7.19 2.12 -8.73
CA TRP A 25 6.38 3.24 -9.19
C TRP A 25 4.98 3.23 -8.54
N ARG A 26 4.31 2.07 -8.52
CA ARG A 26 3.00 1.92 -7.88
C ARG A 26 3.04 2.27 -6.40
N ARG A 27 4.05 1.78 -5.67
CA ARG A 27 4.26 2.10 -4.24
C ARG A 27 4.46 3.60 -4.04
N ARG A 28 5.34 4.22 -4.84
CA ARG A 28 5.66 5.64 -4.71
C ARG A 28 4.48 6.55 -5.04
N SER A 29 3.69 6.20 -6.07
CA SER A 29 2.46 6.92 -6.40
C SER A 29 1.43 6.90 -5.26
N ARG A 30 1.30 5.77 -4.53
CA ARG A 30 0.38 5.68 -3.37
C ARG A 30 0.86 6.51 -2.18
N VAL A 31 2.16 6.51 -1.91
CA VAL A 31 2.76 7.36 -0.87
C VAL A 31 2.53 8.84 -1.18
N ARG A 32 2.81 9.27 -2.42
CA ARG A 32 2.58 10.66 -2.85
C ARG A 32 1.13 11.11 -2.75
N LEU A 33 0.18 10.24 -3.11
CA LEU A 33 -1.26 10.53 -2.97
C LEU A 33 -1.62 10.78 -1.51
N ALA A 34 -1.13 9.95 -0.60
CA ALA A 34 -1.40 10.09 0.82
C ALA A 34 -0.70 11.30 1.43
N GLU A 35 0.53 11.60 1.02
CA GLU A 35 1.25 12.81 1.42
C GLU A 35 0.49 14.09 1.02
N GLY A 36 -0.10 14.13 -0.18
CA GLY A 36 -0.83 15.30 -0.66
C GLY A 36 -2.22 15.50 -0.05
N ALA A 37 -2.83 14.46 0.53
CA ALA A 37 -4.26 14.49 0.90
C ALA A 37 -4.58 13.97 2.31
N GLY A 38 -3.61 13.39 3.01
CA GLY A 38 -3.83 12.60 4.21
C GLY A 38 -3.05 13.05 5.43
N ALA A 39 -3.61 12.75 6.59
CA ALA A 39 -2.93 12.82 7.87
C ALA A 39 -3.24 11.53 8.65
N CYS A 40 -2.40 11.20 9.63
CA CYS A 40 -2.66 10.04 10.46
C CYS A 40 -3.98 10.19 11.22
N VAL A 41 -4.79 9.14 11.24
CA VAL A 41 -6.07 9.15 11.97
C VAL A 41 -5.85 9.26 13.48
N ILE A 42 -4.75 8.71 14.00
CA ILE A 42 -4.39 8.68 15.42
C ILE A 42 -3.63 9.93 15.83
N CYS A 43 -2.38 10.11 15.38
CA CYS A 43 -1.54 11.24 15.83
C CYS A 43 -1.84 12.57 15.12
N LYS A 44 -2.69 12.58 14.09
CA LYS A 44 -3.07 13.77 13.30
C LYS A 44 -1.93 14.45 12.53
N THR A 45 -0.71 13.92 12.59
CA THR A 45 0.38 14.43 11.77
C THR A 45 0.11 14.21 10.29
N THR A 46 0.34 15.26 9.51
CA THR A 46 0.30 15.19 8.04
C THR A 46 1.30 14.18 7.54
N PHE A 47 0.90 13.37 6.56
CA PHE A 47 1.82 12.41 5.98
C PHE A 47 2.91 13.13 5.19
N ALA A 48 4.17 12.88 5.54
CA ALA A 48 5.34 13.26 4.74
C ALA A 48 6.02 11.99 4.21
N GLU A 49 6.57 11.99 2.98
CA GLU A 49 7.18 10.79 2.35
C GLU A 49 8.18 10.09 3.29
N ALA A 50 8.94 10.85 4.09
CA ALA A 50 9.91 10.33 5.06
C ALA A 50 9.28 9.64 6.30
N GLN A 51 8.02 9.96 6.63
CA GLN A 51 7.33 9.52 7.85
C GLN A 51 6.27 8.45 7.59
N ILE A 52 6.10 8.04 6.32
CA ILE A 52 5.13 7.02 5.96
C ILE A 52 5.71 5.94 5.06
N THR A 53 5.10 4.76 5.08
CA THR A 53 5.45 3.68 4.15
C THR A 53 4.22 2.92 3.70
N TYR A 54 4.16 2.64 2.40
CA TYR A 54 3.10 1.82 1.82
C TYR A 54 3.16 0.40 2.40
N HIS A 55 2.10 0.00 3.09
CA HIS A 55 2.02 -1.29 3.77
C HIS A 55 1.31 -2.37 2.93
N GLY A 56 0.61 -1.98 1.86
CA GLY A 56 -0.07 -2.93 0.98
C GLY A 56 -1.50 -2.53 0.66
N GLU A 57 -2.20 -3.40 -0.06
CA GLU A 57 -3.64 -3.27 -0.27
C GLU A 57 -4.41 -3.78 0.96
N VAL A 58 -5.64 -3.31 1.11
CA VAL A 58 -6.53 -3.79 2.17
C VAL A 58 -6.96 -5.22 1.83
N THR A 59 -6.69 -6.16 2.74
CA THR A 59 -7.04 -7.57 2.57
C THR A 59 -8.55 -7.79 2.70
N LYS A 60 -9.05 -8.94 2.25
CA LYS A 60 -10.48 -9.29 2.39
C LYS A 60 -10.91 -9.36 3.86
N ALA A 61 -10.06 -9.88 4.75
CA ALA A 61 -10.34 -9.97 6.18
C ALA A 61 -10.43 -8.58 6.81
N GLU A 62 -9.46 -7.69 6.53
CA GLU A 62 -9.50 -6.31 7.02
C GLU A 62 -10.72 -5.56 6.48
N ARG A 63 -11.06 -5.75 5.20
CA ARG A 63 -12.26 -5.14 4.61
C ARG A 63 -13.56 -5.64 5.24
N ALA A 64 -13.62 -6.91 5.62
CA ALA A 64 -14.79 -7.48 6.29
C ALA A 64 -14.97 -6.96 7.73
N ALA A 65 -13.88 -6.50 8.37
CA ALA A 65 -13.92 -5.87 9.69
C ALA A 65 -14.36 -4.39 9.65
N LEU A 66 -14.51 -3.81 8.45
CA LEU A 66 -15.02 -2.45 8.26
C LEU A 66 -16.53 -2.45 8.05
N ASP A 67 -17.17 -1.32 8.36
CA ASP A 67 -18.57 -1.13 7.97
C ASP A 67 -18.72 -1.10 6.43
N ARG A 68 -19.94 -1.31 5.93
CA ARG A 68 -20.21 -1.39 4.47
C ARG A 68 -19.79 -0.13 3.71
N PHE A 69 -19.87 1.03 4.35
CA PHE A 69 -19.50 2.30 3.73
C PHE A 69 -17.98 2.41 3.63
N GLN A 70 -17.27 2.24 4.74
CA GLN A 70 -15.81 2.23 4.84
C GLN A 70 -15.18 1.17 3.91
N ALA A 71 -15.74 -0.03 3.88
CA ALA A 71 -15.27 -1.13 3.03
C ALA A 71 -15.26 -0.77 1.54
N ARG A 72 -16.19 0.08 1.09
CA ARG A 72 -16.30 0.55 -0.30
C ARG A 72 -15.16 1.50 -0.68
N PHE A 73 -14.62 2.25 0.27
CA PHE A 73 -13.55 3.23 0.03
C PHE A 73 -12.16 2.69 0.43
N ALA A 74 -12.09 1.64 1.24
CA ALA A 74 -10.85 1.00 1.71
C ALA A 74 -10.00 0.45 0.55
N THR A 75 -8.96 1.19 0.18
CA THR A 75 -8.14 0.89 -1.01
C THR A 75 -6.77 0.35 -0.62
N PHE A 76 -6.00 1.11 0.18
CA PHE A 76 -4.64 0.73 0.55
C PHE A 76 -4.30 1.15 1.98
N LYS A 77 -3.17 0.65 2.46
CA LYS A 77 -2.69 0.85 3.83
C LYS A 77 -1.36 1.58 3.85
N ILE A 78 -1.22 2.51 4.78
CA ILE A 78 0.01 3.24 5.04
C ILE A 78 0.39 3.11 6.50
N HIS A 79 1.63 2.72 6.75
CA HIS A 79 2.23 2.79 8.07
C HIS A 79 2.70 4.20 8.36
N CYS A 80 2.31 4.75 9.52
CA CYS A 80 2.84 6.01 10.05
C CYS A 80 3.98 5.69 11.01
N HIS A 81 5.18 6.17 10.72
CA HIS A 81 6.38 5.91 11.53
C HIS A 81 6.41 6.69 12.84
N GLU A 82 5.61 7.74 12.96
CA GLU A 82 5.58 8.57 14.17
C GLU A 82 4.82 7.92 15.33
N CYS A 83 3.68 7.28 15.03
CA CYS A 83 2.85 6.61 16.04
C CYS A 83 2.75 5.09 15.85
N GLY A 84 3.45 4.52 14.87
CA GLY A 84 3.47 3.08 14.57
C GLY A 84 2.14 2.52 14.02
N THR A 85 1.17 3.38 13.71
CA THR A 85 -0.17 2.93 13.33
C THR A 85 -0.28 2.66 11.83
N ILE A 86 -1.03 1.61 11.46
CA ILE A 86 -1.38 1.34 10.06
C ILE A 86 -2.71 2.03 9.74
N ASN A 87 -2.66 3.05 8.89
CA ASN A 87 -3.81 3.80 8.43
C ASN A 87 -4.37 3.17 7.16
N ILE A 88 -5.70 3.02 7.09
CA ILE A 88 -6.44 2.64 5.89
C ILE A 88 -6.83 3.91 5.14
N CYS A 89 -6.44 3.96 3.88
CA CYS A 89 -6.61 5.09 2.99
C CYS A 89 -7.64 4.81 1.88
N THR A 90 -8.32 5.87 1.46
CA THR A 90 -9.15 5.89 0.25
C THR A 90 -8.28 5.87 -1.01
N LYS A 91 -8.90 5.73 -2.18
CA LYS A 91 -8.21 5.81 -3.47
C LYS A 91 -7.46 7.14 -3.65
N ASP A 92 -7.97 8.21 -3.05
CA ASP A 92 -7.46 9.57 -3.15
C ASP A 92 -6.39 9.89 -2.09
N GLY A 93 -6.05 8.94 -1.22
CA GLY A 93 -4.99 9.09 -0.21
C GLY A 93 -5.46 9.55 1.17
N GLN A 94 -6.74 9.87 1.35
CA GLN A 94 -7.27 10.25 2.66
C GLN A 94 -7.33 9.04 3.60
N ALA A 95 -6.73 9.16 4.78
CA ALA A 95 -6.87 8.15 5.82
C ALA A 95 -8.14 8.37 6.64
N PHE A 96 -8.90 7.30 6.86
CA PHE A 96 -10.18 7.37 7.59
C PHE A 96 -10.29 6.36 8.74
N ARG A 97 -9.46 5.31 8.74
CA ARG A 97 -9.41 4.31 9.81
C ARG A 97 -7.97 3.94 10.13
N ALA A 98 -7.72 3.58 11.38
CA ALA A 98 -6.46 3.02 11.84
C ALA A 98 -6.68 1.56 12.27
N LEU A 99 -5.75 0.69 11.87
CA LEU A 99 -5.52 -0.61 12.46
C LEU A 99 -4.45 -0.39 13.52
N THR A 100 -4.88 -0.20 14.76
CA THR A 100 -3.97 -0.32 15.91
C THR A 100 -3.64 -1.80 16.03
N GLY A 101 -2.37 -2.16 15.85
CA GLY A 101 -1.91 -3.48 16.25
C GLY A 101 -2.08 -3.56 17.75
N GLU A 102 -3.12 -4.24 18.23
CA GLU A 102 -3.04 -4.84 19.54
C GLU A 102 -1.92 -5.87 19.44
N GLY A 103 -0.81 -5.60 20.12
CA GLY A 103 0.16 -6.63 20.43
C GLY A 103 -0.59 -7.76 21.13
N GLY A 104 -0.59 -8.93 20.51
CA GLY A 104 -0.96 -10.21 21.09
C GLY A 104 0.07 -11.22 20.66
#